data_AF-A0A534ZIS3-F1
#
_entry.id   AF-A0A534ZIS3-F1
#
_cell.length_a   1.000
_cell.length_b   1.000
_cell.length_c   1.000
_cell.angle_alpha   90.00
_cell.angle_beta   90.00
_cell.angle_gamma   90.00
#
_symmetry.space_group_name_H-M   'P 1'
#
loop_
_entity.id
_entity.type
_entity.pdbx_description
1 polymer ?
#
loop_
_entity_poly.entity_id
_entity_poly.type
_entity_poly.pdbx_seq_one_letter_code
_entity_poly.pdbx_strand_id
1 'polypeptide(L)'
;DLDNLPLPTAHSIDISEFVAADEIEPGLYFDNAYYVEPEELGKKPYHLLRKGLEATGRMAIAKIALRDKEHLCALHPNGKGLVMNTLHWPDEIRSTEGLKGLEGEVKINPKELEMAKALIESLADTFDPSRYKDEYREAVMKVVQAKMEGEVIEAPEAPQPAKVMDLMEALRASVEQAKKSRAAREKPAAETRRRRKAS
;
A
#
# COMPACT_ATOMS: atom_id res chain seq x y z
N ASP A 1 26.89 -25.45 0.36
CA ASP A 1 26.46 -25.55 1.76
C ASP A 1 26.27 -24.12 2.28
N LEU A 2 25.06 -23.58 2.07
CA LEU A 2 24.71 -22.20 2.47
C LEU A 2 24.26 -22.14 3.94
N ASP A 3 24.07 -23.31 4.57
CA ASP A 3 23.52 -23.46 5.92
C ASP A 3 24.54 -23.16 7.04
N ASN A 4 25.83 -23.01 6.69
CA ASN A 4 26.93 -22.79 7.63
C ASN A 4 27.50 -21.36 7.62
N LEU A 5 26.75 -20.38 7.12
CA LEU A 5 27.16 -18.97 7.17
C LEU A 5 27.05 -18.45 8.61
N PRO A 6 28.18 -18.06 9.28
CA PRO A 6 28.14 -17.53 10.63
C PRO A 6 27.65 -16.08 10.57
N LEU A 7 26.33 -15.89 10.51
CA LEU A 7 25.73 -14.57 10.61
C LEU A 7 25.73 -14.13 12.08
N PRO A 8 26.37 -12.99 12.43
CA PRO A 8 26.33 -12.44 13.78
C PRO A 8 24.90 -12.14 14.27
N THR A 9 23.97 -12.01 13.33
CA THR A 9 22.56 -11.65 13.50
C THR A 9 21.63 -12.84 13.70
N ALA A 10 22.15 -14.07 13.83
CA ALA A 10 21.36 -15.31 13.91
C ALA A 10 20.28 -15.30 15.01
N HIS A 11 20.48 -14.55 16.09
CA HIS A 11 19.56 -14.48 17.23
C HIS A 11 19.35 -13.06 17.80
N SER A 12 19.75 -12.02 17.08
CA SER A 12 19.64 -10.65 17.59
C SER A 12 19.39 -9.63 16.48
N ILE A 13 18.64 -8.58 16.83
CA ILE A 13 18.49 -7.38 16.02
C ILE A 13 19.70 -6.49 16.33
N ASP A 14 20.59 -6.34 15.36
CA ASP A 14 21.76 -5.49 15.49
C ASP A 14 21.45 -4.10 14.93
N ILE A 15 21.30 -3.11 15.83
CA ILE A 15 20.94 -1.74 15.45
C ILE A 15 22.21 -0.97 15.08
N SER A 16 22.27 -0.51 13.84
CA SER A 16 23.42 0.25 13.32
C SER A 16 23.27 1.76 13.53
N GLU A 17 22.07 2.31 13.37
CA GLU A 17 21.84 3.76 13.41
C GLU A 17 20.37 4.13 13.67
N PHE A 18 20.15 5.42 13.92
CA PHE A 18 18.82 6.00 14.10
C PHE A 18 18.63 7.18 13.14
N VAL A 19 17.66 7.08 12.23
CA VAL A 19 17.41 8.03 11.15
C VAL A 19 16.02 8.65 11.28
N ALA A 20 15.79 9.80 10.64
CA ALA A 20 14.43 10.34 10.51
C ALA A 20 13.62 9.49 9.53
N ALA A 21 12.30 9.44 9.73
CA ALA A 21 11.41 8.59 8.94
C ALA A 21 11.35 8.99 7.45
N ASP A 22 11.59 10.26 7.14
CA ASP A 22 11.58 10.83 5.79
C ASP A 22 12.90 10.65 5.04
N GLU A 23 13.96 10.17 5.71
CA GLU A 23 15.22 9.79 5.06
C GLU A 23 15.12 8.46 4.29
N ILE A 24 14.10 7.64 4.61
CA ILE A 24 13.86 6.35 3.95
C ILE A 24 12.69 6.50 2.98
N GLU A 25 12.96 6.44 1.67
CA GLU A 25 11.92 6.58 0.66
C GLU A 25 10.95 5.38 0.67
N PRO A 26 9.70 5.52 1.18
CA PRO A 26 8.88 4.36 1.53
C PRO A 26 8.49 3.51 0.32
N GLY A 27 8.29 4.14 -0.84
CA GLY A 27 7.92 3.46 -2.08
C GLY A 27 9.05 2.68 -2.75
N LEU A 28 10.29 2.83 -2.27
CA LEU A 28 11.47 2.16 -2.84
C LEU A 28 12.06 1.13 -1.88
N TYR A 29 12.16 1.46 -0.59
CA TYR A 29 12.91 0.63 0.35
C TYR A 29 12.06 -0.36 1.12
N PHE A 30 10.80 -0.08 1.46
CA PHE A 30 10.03 -0.95 2.36
C PHE A 30 9.46 -2.17 1.63
N ASP A 31 9.60 -3.35 2.24
CA ASP A 31 9.10 -4.63 1.71
C ASP A 31 8.05 -5.26 2.64
N ASN A 32 8.46 -6.11 3.59
CA ASN A 32 7.55 -6.82 4.48
C ASN A 32 7.47 -6.16 5.86
N ALA A 33 6.32 -6.29 6.53
CA ALA A 33 6.11 -5.74 7.88
C ALA A 33 5.90 -6.86 8.92
N TYR A 34 6.60 -6.76 10.04
CA TYR A 34 6.54 -7.71 11.16
C TYR A 34 6.29 -6.96 12.47
N TYR A 35 5.39 -7.47 13.30
CA TYR A 35 5.30 -7.00 14.68
C TYR A 35 6.40 -7.65 15.52
N VAL A 36 7.06 -6.84 16.35
CA VAL A 36 8.09 -7.31 17.28
C VAL A 36 7.52 -7.31 18.68
N GLU A 37 7.63 -8.43 19.38
CA GLU A 37 7.30 -8.55 20.79
C GLU A 37 8.56 -8.83 21.63
N PRO A 38 8.62 -8.36 22.89
CA PRO A 38 9.72 -8.68 23.76
C PRO A 38 9.56 -10.05 24.40
N GLU A 39 10.66 -10.79 24.49
CA GLU A 39 10.77 -11.89 25.45
C GLU A 39 10.82 -11.35 26.90
N GLU A 40 10.57 -12.23 27.87
CA GLU A 40 10.49 -11.87 29.30
C GLU A 40 11.71 -11.08 29.79
N LEU A 41 12.93 -11.50 29.43
CA LEU A 41 14.17 -10.83 29.81
C LEU A 41 14.39 -9.50 29.06
N GLY A 42 13.78 -9.34 27.88
CA GLY A 42 13.93 -8.18 26.99
C GLY A 42 12.89 -7.07 27.17
N LYS A 43 11.88 -7.25 28.05
CA LYS A 43 10.77 -6.29 28.23
C LYS A 43 11.22 -4.86 28.49
N LYS A 44 12.14 -4.64 29.44
CA LYS A 44 12.58 -3.30 29.82
C LYS A 44 13.36 -2.60 28.68
N PRO A 45 14.40 -3.21 28.08
CA PRO A 45 15.07 -2.66 26.90
C PRO A 45 14.13 -2.37 25.73
N TYR A 46 13.21 -3.30 25.42
CA TYR A 46 12.23 -3.11 24.35
C TYR A 46 11.35 -1.88 24.58
N HIS A 47 10.78 -1.73 25.78
CA HIS A 47 9.95 -0.57 26.09
C HIS A 47 10.74 0.74 26.10
N LEU A 48 12.02 0.69 26.51
CA LEU A 48 12.90 1.85 26.46
C LEU A 48 13.17 2.28 25.01
N LEU A 49 13.51 1.33 24.12
CA LEU A 49 13.70 1.57 22.70
C LEU A 49 12.43 2.15 22.06
N ARG A 50 11.28 1.50 22.26
CA ARG A 50 9.99 1.97 21.73
C ARG A 50 9.69 3.41 22.14
N LYS A 51 9.84 3.73 23.43
CA LYS A 51 9.62 5.09 23.95
C LYS A 51 10.67 6.08 23.43
N GLY A 52 11.92 5.65 23.27
CA GLY A 52 12.99 6.48 22.72
C GLY A 52 12.72 6.86 21.26
N LEU A 53 12.33 5.89 20.44
CA LEU A 53 11.94 6.14 19.05
C LEU A 53 10.71 7.04 18.96
N GLU A 54 9.68 6.79 19.79
CA GLU A 54 8.47 7.61 19.85
C GLU A 54 8.77 9.06 20.26
N ALA A 55 9.61 9.26 21.27
CA ALA A 55 9.97 10.60 21.74
C ALA A 55 10.86 11.38 20.77
N THR A 56 11.63 10.68 19.93
CA THR A 56 12.56 11.31 18.98
C THR A 56 12.01 11.40 17.56
N GLY A 57 10.91 10.69 17.25
CA GLY A 57 10.36 10.61 15.90
C GLY A 57 11.28 9.89 14.91
N ARG A 58 12.23 9.08 15.40
CA ARG A 58 13.21 8.36 14.59
C ARG A 58 12.83 6.90 14.37
N MET A 59 13.44 6.31 13.36
CA MET A 59 13.46 4.87 13.11
C MET A 59 14.85 4.31 13.42
N ALA A 60 14.93 3.07 13.87
CA ALA A 60 16.20 2.36 14.05
C ALA A 60 16.48 1.52 12.80
N ILE A 61 17.62 1.73 12.15
CA ILE A 61 18.11 0.83 11.11
C ILE A 61 18.85 -0.31 11.78
N ALA A 62 18.56 -1.53 11.34
CA ALA A 62 19.11 -2.72 11.93
C ALA A 62 19.32 -3.82 10.90
N LYS A 63 20.08 -4.84 11.29
CA LYS A 63 20.20 -6.10 10.57
C LYS A 63 19.68 -7.24 11.44
N ILE A 64 19.02 -8.20 10.80
CA ILE A 64 18.48 -9.39 11.44
C ILE A 64 18.57 -10.58 10.48
N ALA A 65 18.87 -11.76 11.00
CA ALA A 65 18.67 -12.99 10.24
C ALA A 65 17.20 -13.42 10.34
N LEU A 66 16.49 -13.47 9.21
CA LEU A 66 15.18 -14.12 9.11
C LEU A 66 15.36 -15.40 8.32
N ARG A 67 15.14 -16.55 8.99
CA ARG A 67 15.38 -17.88 8.43
C ARG A 67 16.85 -18.03 8.01
N ASP A 68 17.10 -18.13 6.71
CA ASP A 68 18.39 -18.40 6.07
C ASP A 68 19.07 -17.14 5.51
N LYS A 69 18.47 -15.95 5.67
CA LYS A 69 18.97 -14.70 5.07
C LYS A 69 19.05 -13.55 6.06
N GLU A 70 20.09 -12.75 5.91
CA GLU A 70 20.19 -11.45 6.60
C GLU A 70 19.37 -10.40 5.85
N HIS A 71 18.60 -9.62 6.59
CA HIS A 71 17.79 -8.53 6.08
C HIS A 71 18.23 -7.21 6.71
N LEU A 72 18.36 -6.17 5.89
CA LEU A 72 18.33 -4.79 6.36
C LEU A 72 16.90 -4.46 6.79
N CYS A 73 16.73 -3.77 7.91
CA CYS A 73 15.41 -3.51 8.49
C CYS A 73 15.33 -2.09 9.08
N ALA A 74 14.10 -1.56 9.13
CA ALA A 74 13.77 -0.36 9.90
C ALA A 74 12.77 -0.72 11.00
N LEU A 75 13.08 -0.35 12.25
CA LEU A 75 12.18 -0.50 13.39
C LEU A 75 11.59 0.85 13.77
N HIS A 76 10.28 0.88 14.01
CA HIS A 76 9.58 2.08 14.41
C HIS A 76 8.40 1.77 15.35
N PRO A 77 8.00 2.72 16.21
CA PRO A 77 6.84 2.55 17.07
C PRO A 77 5.56 2.49 16.25
N ASN A 78 4.66 1.58 16.63
CA ASN A 78 3.30 1.51 16.11
C ASN A 78 2.35 1.10 17.24
N GLY A 79 1.46 2.01 17.63
CA GLY A 79 0.55 1.81 18.76
C GLY A 79 1.32 1.43 20.03
N LYS A 80 1.03 0.26 20.60
CA LYS A 80 1.70 -0.27 21.81
C LYS A 80 2.96 -1.09 21.52
N GLY A 81 3.25 -1.38 20.25
CA GLY A 81 4.35 -2.24 19.84
C GLY A 81 5.44 -1.52 19.02
N LEU A 82 6.38 -2.32 18.54
CA LEU A 82 7.30 -1.98 17.46
C LEU A 82 6.85 -2.74 16.20
N VAL A 83 6.91 -2.06 15.07
CA VAL A 83 6.89 -2.69 13.75
C VAL A 83 8.32 -2.67 13.21
N MET A 84 8.74 -3.79 12.66
CA MET A 84 9.97 -3.94 11.92
C MET A 84 9.60 -4.17 10.46
N ASN A 85 10.07 -3.30 9.58
CA ASN A 85 9.98 -3.50 8.16
C ASN A 85 11.30 -4.04 7.63
N THR A 86 11.24 -5.08 6.80
CA THR A 86 12.40 -5.42 5.97
C THR A 86 12.56 -4.34 4.90
N LEU A 87 13.81 -4.03 4.58
CA LEU A 87 14.17 -3.09 3.55
C LEU A 87 14.83 -3.83 2.39
N HIS A 88 14.56 -3.36 1.18
CA HIS A 88 15.36 -3.72 0.01
C HIS A 88 16.79 -3.21 0.20
N TRP A 89 17.76 -4.08 -0.09
CA TRP A 89 19.15 -3.66 -0.19
C TRP A 89 19.33 -2.69 -1.37
N PRO A 90 20.30 -1.77 -1.32
CA PRO A 90 20.52 -0.83 -2.41
C PRO A 90 20.71 -1.49 -3.79
N ASP A 91 21.28 -2.69 -3.84
CA ASP A 91 21.48 -3.48 -5.07
C ASP A 91 20.22 -4.21 -5.56
N GLU A 92 19.18 -4.33 -4.73
CA GLU A 92 17.88 -4.88 -5.12
C GLU A 92 16.99 -3.81 -5.80
N ILE A 93 17.32 -2.53 -5.63
CA ILE A 93 16.58 -1.41 -6.21
C ILE A 93 17.09 -1.14 -7.63
N ARG A 94 16.20 -1.22 -8.62
CA ARG A 94 16.54 -0.95 -10.02
C ARG A 94 16.76 0.53 -10.29
N SER A 95 17.83 0.84 -11.01
CA SER A 95 18.11 2.19 -11.51
C SER A 95 17.11 2.64 -12.57
N THR A 96 16.82 3.95 -12.58
CA THR A 96 15.99 4.60 -13.60
C THR A 96 16.73 4.88 -14.90
N GLU A 97 18.06 4.71 -14.97
CA GLU A 97 18.90 5.03 -16.14
C GLU A 97 18.50 4.28 -17.42
N GLY A 98 17.82 3.12 -17.30
CA GLY A 98 17.33 2.35 -18.44
C GLY A 98 15.90 2.69 -18.90
N LEU A 99 15.21 3.60 -18.20
CA LEU A 99 13.81 3.93 -18.49
C LEU A 99 13.70 4.92 -19.64
N LYS A 100 12.96 4.52 -20.68
CA LYS A 100 12.70 5.37 -21.86
C LYS A 100 11.45 6.23 -21.63
N GLY A 101 11.46 7.45 -22.14
CA GLY A 101 10.29 8.34 -22.13
C GLY A 101 10.13 9.18 -20.86
N LEU A 102 11.11 9.16 -19.96
CA LEU A 102 11.19 10.08 -18.81
C LEU A 102 11.94 11.38 -19.12
N GLU A 103 12.64 11.42 -20.26
CA GLU A 103 13.45 12.57 -20.69
C GLU A 103 12.64 13.52 -21.57
N GLY A 104 12.92 14.82 -21.42
CA GLY A 104 12.32 15.88 -22.23
C GLY A 104 11.08 16.53 -21.61
N GLU A 105 10.88 17.80 -21.90
CA GLU A 105 9.67 18.52 -21.50
C GLU A 105 8.53 18.26 -22.48
N VAL A 106 7.47 17.59 -22.00
CA VAL A 106 6.21 17.50 -22.74
C VAL A 106 5.40 18.76 -22.46
N LYS A 107 5.01 19.49 -23.51
CA LYS A 107 4.10 20.64 -23.37
C LYS A 107 2.72 20.15 -22.97
N ILE A 108 2.30 20.47 -21.76
CA ILE A 108 0.96 20.16 -21.25
C ILE A 108 0.07 21.40 -21.41
N ASN A 109 -1.10 21.23 -22.03
CA ASN A 109 -2.07 22.32 -22.14
C ASN A 109 -2.71 22.61 -20.76
N PRO A 110 -2.74 23.88 -20.30
CA PRO A 110 -3.36 24.23 -19.02
C PRO A 110 -4.80 23.73 -18.87
N LYS A 111 -5.61 23.75 -19.93
CA LYS A 111 -7.01 23.27 -19.86
C LYS A 111 -7.12 21.76 -19.64
N GLU A 112 -6.18 21.00 -20.20
CA GLU A 112 -6.11 19.55 -20.02
C GLU A 112 -5.66 19.22 -18.60
N LEU A 113 -4.67 19.96 -18.08
CA LEU A 113 -4.21 19.83 -16.71
C LEU A 113 -5.33 20.11 -15.68
N GLU A 114 -6.10 21.19 -15.89
CA GLU A 114 -7.24 21.50 -15.02
C GLU A 114 -8.34 20.42 -15.08
N MET A 115 -8.58 19.83 -16.25
CA MET A 115 -9.52 18.71 -16.39
C MET A 115 -9.03 17.45 -15.65
N ALA A 116 -7.73 17.13 -15.74
CA ALA A 116 -7.13 16.02 -15.04
C ALA A 116 -7.21 16.21 -13.51
N LYS A 117 -6.91 17.42 -13.01
CA LYS A 117 -7.07 17.76 -11.58
C LYS A 117 -8.50 17.55 -11.11
N ALA A 118 -9.50 18.05 -11.84
CA ALA A 118 -10.90 17.88 -11.48
C ALA A 118 -11.33 16.40 -11.44
N LEU A 119 -10.79 15.54 -12.33
CA LEU A 119 -11.02 14.10 -12.23
C LEU A 119 -10.39 13.53 -10.96
N ILE A 120 -9.11 13.82 -10.71
CA ILE A 120 -8.37 13.31 -9.54
C ILE A 120 -9.13 13.68 -8.26
N GLU A 121 -9.54 14.94 -8.12
CA GLU A 121 -10.32 15.41 -6.96
C GLU A 121 -11.70 14.75 -6.86
N SER A 122 -12.34 14.42 -7.98
CA SER A 122 -13.62 13.72 -7.98
C SER A 122 -13.54 12.26 -7.55
N LEU A 123 -12.36 11.63 -7.74
CA LEU A 123 -12.08 10.24 -7.37
C LEU A 123 -11.30 10.12 -6.05
N ALA A 124 -10.81 11.24 -5.50
CA ALA A 124 -10.11 11.27 -4.22
C ALA A 124 -11.04 10.88 -3.07
N ASP A 125 -10.59 9.96 -2.22
CA ASP A 125 -11.30 9.49 -1.05
C ASP A 125 -10.30 9.07 0.04
N THR A 126 -10.78 8.85 1.27
CA THR A 126 -9.95 8.31 2.35
C THR A 126 -9.60 6.85 2.05
N PHE A 127 -8.34 6.45 2.23
CA PHE A 127 -7.93 5.05 2.06
C PHE A 127 -8.49 4.19 3.19
N ASP A 128 -9.33 3.22 2.82
CA ASP A 128 -9.86 2.20 3.72
C ASP A 128 -9.52 0.82 3.12
N PRO A 129 -8.55 0.08 3.71
CA PRO A 129 -8.14 -1.23 3.24
C PRO A 129 -9.27 -2.25 3.14
N SER A 130 -10.32 -2.11 3.98
CA SER A 130 -11.43 -3.08 4.04
C SER A 130 -12.32 -3.08 2.78
N ARG A 131 -12.20 -2.05 1.95
CA ARG A 131 -12.92 -1.93 0.67
C ARG A 131 -12.32 -2.78 -0.44
N TYR A 132 -11.08 -3.27 -0.26
CA TYR A 132 -10.37 -4.05 -1.27
C TYR A 132 -10.51 -5.54 -0.96
N LYS A 133 -10.70 -6.33 -2.01
CA LYS A 133 -10.77 -7.79 -1.93
C LYS A 133 -9.79 -8.40 -2.91
N ASP A 134 -9.26 -9.56 -2.53
CA ASP A 134 -8.43 -10.37 -3.41
C ASP A 134 -9.33 -11.15 -4.37
N GLU A 135 -9.68 -10.52 -5.50
CA GLU A 135 -10.53 -11.12 -6.54
C GLU A 135 -9.91 -12.38 -7.14
N TYR A 136 -8.58 -12.45 -7.20
CA TYR A 136 -7.88 -13.65 -7.66
C TYR A 136 -8.14 -14.81 -6.71
N ARG A 137 -7.98 -14.62 -5.39
CA ARG A 137 -8.31 -15.64 -4.39
C ARG A 137 -9.77 -16.05 -4.49
N GLU A 138 -10.71 -15.12 -4.65
CA GLU A 138 -12.13 -15.45 -4.85
C GLU A 138 -12.35 -16.29 -6.12
N ALA A 139 -11.71 -15.94 -7.24
CA ALA A 139 -11.80 -16.70 -8.48
C ALA A 139 -11.23 -18.11 -8.32
N VAL A 140 -10.08 -18.26 -7.66
CA VAL A 140 -9.49 -19.57 -7.35
C VAL A 140 -10.44 -20.41 -6.50
N MET A 141 -11.04 -19.82 -5.45
CA MET A 141 -12.00 -20.53 -4.60
C MET A 141 -13.24 -20.99 -5.38
N LYS A 142 -13.75 -20.17 -6.31
CA LYS A 142 -14.84 -20.57 -7.22
C LYS A 142 -14.44 -21.73 -8.12
N VAL A 143 -13.22 -21.71 -8.67
CA VAL A 143 -12.70 -22.81 -9.49
C VAL A 143 -12.55 -24.10 -8.70
N VAL A 144 -12.06 -24.01 -7.46
CA VAL A 144 -11.98 -25.16 -6.56
C VAL A 144 -13.38 -25.73 -6.29
N GLN A 145 -14.36 -24.89 -5.98
CA GLN A 145 -15.74 -25.31 -5.72
C GLN A 145 -16.38 -25.99 -6.93
N ALA A 146 -16.32 -25.37 -8.11
CA ALA A 146 -16.85 -25.94 -9.34
C ALA A 146 -16.21 -27.29 -9.69
N LYS A 147 -14.89 -27.44 -9.48
CA LYS A 147 -14.21 -28.73 -9.67
C LYS A 147 -14.68 -29.79 -8.68
N MET A 148 -14.99 -29.41 -7.44
CA MET A 148 -15.58 -30.34 -6.46
C MET A 148 -17.01 -30.74 -6.86
N GLU A 149 -17.76 -29.85 -7.49
CA GLU A 149 -19.14 -30.05 -7.95
C GLU A 149 -19.22 -30.68 -9.36
N GLY A 150 -18.08 -30.82 -10.05
CA GLY A 150 -18.00 -31.42 -11.39
C GLY A 150 -18.34 -30.47 -12.54
N GLU A 151 -18.41 -29.16 -12.29
CA GLU A 151 -18.74 -28.14 -13.28
C GLU A 151 -17.49 -27.66 -14.06
N VAL A 152 -17.69 -27.31 -15.33
CA VAL A 152 -16.66 -26.73 -16.21
C VAL A 152 -16.79 -25.21 -16.22
N ILE A 153 -15.74 -24.49 -15.84
CA ILE A 153 -15.71 -23.02 -15.88
C ILE A 153 -15.05 -22.55 -17.19
N GLU A 154 -15.76 -21.71 -17.93
CA GLU A 154 -15.22 -20.98 -19.09
C GLU A 154 -14.46 -19.72 -18.64
N ALA A 155 -13.33 -19.44 -19.30
CA ALA A 155 -12.56 -18.22 -19.04
C ALA A 155 -13.27 -16.99 -19.65
N PRO A 156 -13.29 -15.85 -18.94
CA PRO A 156 -13.85 -14.61 -19.49
C PRO A 156 -13.05 -14.11 -20.70
N GLU A 157 -13.74 -13.52 -21.68
CA GLU A 157 -13.11 -12.90 -22.85
C GLU A 157 -12.22 -11.72 -22.47
N ALA A 158 -11.09 -11.58 -23.17
CA ALA A 158 -10.17 -10.47 -22.96
C ALA A 158 -10.74 -9.14 -23.48
N PRO A 159 -10.64 -8.04 -22.73
CA PRO A 159 -11.10 -6.73 -23.19
C PRO A 159 -10.25 -6.22 -24.37
N GLN A 160 -10.89 -5.55 -25.32
CA GLN A 160 -10.21 -4.96 -26.47
C GLN A 160 -9.52 -3.62 -26.09
N PRO A 161 -8.36 -3.29 -26.67
CA PRO A 161 -7.65 -2.05 -26.38
C PRO A 161 -8.41 -0.81 -26.88
N ALA A 162 -8.55 0.20 -26.02
CA ALA A 162 -9.19 1.48 -26.34
C ALA A 162 -8.28 2.42 -27.15
N LYS A 163 -8.84 3.24 -28.04
CA LYS A 163 -8.11 4.21 -28.90
C LYS A 163 -7.90 5.56 -28.18
N VAL A 164 -6.85 6.31 -28.52
CA VAL A 164 -6.47 7.56 -27.80
C VAL A 164 -7.55 8.66 -27.83
N MET A 165 -8.29 8.82 -28.94
CA MET A 165 -9.37 9.82 -29.01
C MET A 165 -10.55 9.48 -28.09
N ASP A 166 -10.79 8.19 -27.87
CA ASP A 166 -11.77 7.66 -26.93
C ASP A 166 -11.40 8.00 -25.48
N LEU A 167 -10.09 8.01 -25.15
CA LEU A 167 -9.64 8.30 -23.78
C LEU A 167 -10.05 9.70 -23.29
N MET A 168 -10.01 10.72 -24.15
CA MET A 168 -10.42 12.08 -23.78
C MET A 168 -11.93 12.20 -23.60
N GLU A 169 -12.72 11.45 -24.38
CA GLU A 169 -14.17 11.37 -24.22
C GLU A 169 -14.54 10.57 -22.98
N ALA A 170 -13.89 9.42 -22.76
CA ALA A 170 -14.01 8.60 -21.56
C ALA A 170 -13.62 9.36 -20.29
N LEU A 171 -12.59 10.22 -20.35
CA LEU A 171 -12.19 11.09 -19.26
C LEU A 171 -13.31 12.08 -18.91
N ARG A 172 -13.85 12.79 -19.91
CA ARG A 172 -14.97 13.72 -19.71
C ARG A 172 -16.21 13.02 -19.17
N ALA A 173 -16.52 11.83 -19.69
CA ALA A 173 -17.63 11.01 -19.21
C ALA A 173 -17.43 10.59 -17.75
N SER A 174 -16.23 10.17 -17.38
CA SER A 174 -15.86 9.78 -16.01
C SER A 174 -16.01 10.95 -15.03
N VAL A 175 -15.58 12.16 -15.41
CA VAL A 175 -15.77 13.38 -14.59
C VAL A 175 -17.25 13.68 -14.36
N GLU A 176 -18.07 13.62 -15.41
CA GLU A 176 -19.51 13.89 -15.30
C GLU A 176 -20.24 12.82 -14.49
N GLN A 177 -19.81 11.56 -14.59
CA GLN A 177 -20.35 10.46 -13.77
C GLN A 177 -19.95 10.62 -12.30
N ALA A 178 -18.69 10.98 -12.02
CA ALA A 178 -18.20 11.22 -10.66
C ALA A 178 -18.90 12.41 -9.97
N LYS A 179 -19.16 13.51 -10.70
CA LYS A 179 -19.97 14.63 -10.19
C LYS A 179 -21.39 14.20 -9.83
N LYS A 180 -22.03 13.38 -10.68
CA LYS A 180 -23.39 12.87 -10.44
C LYS A 180 -23.47 11.93 -9.23
N SER A 181 -22.49 11.04 -9.06
CA SER A 181 -22.46 10.11 -7.91
C SER A 181 -22.22 10.83 -6.58
N ARG A 182 -21.37 11.87 -6.56
CA ARG A 182 -21.17 12.72 -5.37
C ARG A 182 -22.41 13.53 -5.01
N ALA A 183 -23.07 14.13 -6.00
CA ALA A 183 -24.35 14.84 -5.79
C ALA A 183 -25.48 13.91 -5.30
N ALA A 184 -25.44 12.62 -5.63
CA ALA A 184 -26.37 11.62 -5.12
C ALA A 184 -26.04 11.19 -3.67
N ARG A 185 -24.77 11.14 -3.28
CA ARG A 185 -24.33 10.87 -1.90
C ARG A 185 -24.61 12.04 -0.92
N GLU A 186 -24.59 13.28 -1.40
CA GLU A 186 -24.74 14.47 -0.56
C GLU A 186 -26.20 14.95 -0.38
N LYS A 187 -27.20 14.33 -1.04
CA LYS A 187 -28.61 14.64 -0.76
C LYS A 187 -29.02 14.10 0.62
N PRO A 188 -29.39 14.95 1.60
CA PRO A 188 -29.89 14.46 2.87
C PRO A 188 -31.25 13.79 2.68
N ALA A 189 -31.47 12.69 3.38
CA ALA A 189 -32.77 12.10 3.64
C ALA A 189 -33.64 13.08 4.48
N ALA A 190 -34.10 14.17 3.86
CA ALA A 190 -34.91 15.20 4.51
C ALA A 190 -36.42 15.03 4.27
N GLU A 191 -36.87 13.95 3.62
CA GLU A 191 -38.28 13.80 3.24
C GLU A 191 -39.08 12.74 4.04
N THR A 192 -38.48 12.04 5.01
CA THR A 192 -39.21 11.00 5.78
C THR A 192 -39.64 11.45 7.19
N ARG A 193 -39.32 12.67 7.65
CA ARG A 193 -39.65 13.11 9.02
C ARG A 193 -40.92 13.97 9.17
N ARG A 194 -41.62 14.32 8.08
CA ARG A 194 -42.84 15.16 8.14
C ARG A 194 -44.17 14.41 8.22
N ARG A 195 -44.20 13.07 8.21
CA ARG A 195 -45.45 12.28 8.20
C ARG A 195 -45.82 11.54 9.50
N ARG A 196 -45.09 11.74 10.60
CA ARG A 196 -45.37 11.11 11.92
C ARG A 196 -45.83 12.07 13.03
N LYS A 197 -46.47 13.18 12.66
CA LYS A 197 -47.25 14.02 13.59
C LYS A 197 -48.65 14.28 13.01
N ALA A 198 -49.42 13.20 12.83
CA ALA A 198 -50.87 13.22 12.62
C ALA A 198 -51.37 11.77 12.69
N SER A 199 -51.42 11.20 13.88
CA SER A 199 -52.30 10.09 14.31
C SER A 199 -52.22 10.00 15.83
#